data_AF-A0A6L9Y9I2-F1
#
_entry.id   AF-A0A6L9Y9I2-F1
#
_cell.length_a   1.000
_cell.length_b   1.000
_cell.length_c   1.000
_cell.angle_alpha   90.00
_cell.angle_beta   90.00
_cell.angle_gamma   90.00
#
_symmetry.space_group_name_H-M   'P 1'
#
loop_
_entity.id
_entity.type
_entity.pdbx_description
1 polymer ?
#
loop_
_entity_poly.entity_id
_entity_poly.type
_entity_poly.pdbx_seq_one_letter_code
_entity_poly.pdbx_strand_id
1 'polypeptide(L)'
;MTTSNLNIRIDDDLKKQAKTILDGYGISPSQAVKMLFLELVATRKFPLNLSYQADSMPNLKTIAAMRELDNGGGTLYANLNEFLVEHDNATNQDK
;
A
#
# COMPACT_ATOMS: atom_id res chain seq x y z
N MET A 1 -19.11 26.28 6.90
CA MET A 1 -18.20 25.13 7.04
C MET A 1 -17.55 25.22 8.41
N THR A 2 -17.66 24.18 9.24
CA THR A 2 -17.06 24.17 10.58
C THR A 2 -15.57 23.86 10.45
N THR A 3 -14.71 24.76 10.92
CA THR A 3 -13.26 24.53 10.97
C THR A 3 -12.89 23.90 12.31
N SER A 4 -12.10 22.83 12.28
CA SER A 4 -11.52 22.23 13.49
C SER A 4 -10.02 22.54 13.57
N ASN A 5 -9.51 22.72 14.79
CA ASN A 5 -8.09 22.97 15.03
C ASN A 5 -7.33 21.65 15.20
N LEU A 6 -6.13 21.57 14.61
CA LEU A 6 -5.22 20.43 14.71
C LEU A 6 -3.93 20.86 15.41
N ASN A 7 -3.65 20.30 16.58
CA ASN A 7 -2.40 20.53 17.31
C ASN A 7 -1.52 19.27 17.20
N ILE A 8 -0.30 19.42 16.68
CA ILE A 8 0.66 18.33 16.50
C ILE A 8 1.95 18.73 17.21
N ARG A 9 2.46 17.84 18.07
CA ARG A 9 3.81 17.97 18.62
C ARG A 9 4.81 17.47 17.58
N ILE A 10 5.77 18.32 17.24
CA ILE A 10 6.88 18.00 16.34
C ILE A 10 8.17 18.46 16.98
N ASP A 11 9.27 17.81 16.61
CA ASP A 11 10.60 18.25 16.98
C ASP A 11 10.92 19.63 16.35
N ASP A 12 11.61 20.48 17.09
CA ASP A 12 11.91 21.85 16.66
C ASP A 12 12.90 21.91 15.49
N ASP A 13 13.85 20.97 15.42
CA ASP A 13 14.79 20.88 14.32
C ASP A 13 14.07 20.41 13.06
N LEU A 14 13.23 19.37 13.17
CA LEU A 14 12.37 18.90 12.08
C LEU A 14 11.47 20.02 11.54
N LYS A 15 10.88 20.83 12.42
CA LYS A 15 10.05 21.97 12.04
C LYS A 15 10.83 23.00 11.23
N LYS A 16 12.06 23.33 11.65
CA LYS A 16 12.92 24.30 10.96
C LYS A 16 13.31 23.79 9.57
N GLN A 17 13.79 22.54 9.49
CA GLN A 17 14.16 21.92 8.21
C GLN A 17 12.97 21.89 7.24
N ALA A 18 11.81 21.42 7.71
CA ALA A 18 10.60 21.40 6.90
C ALA A 18 10.20 22.80 6.43
N LYS A 19 10.27 23.81 7.31
CA LYS A 19 9.96 25.20 6.93
C LYS A 19 10.87 25.71 5.82
N THR A 20 12.18 25.46 5.88
CA THR A 20 13.12 25.87 4.81
C THR A 20 12.74 25.27 3.46
N ILE A 21 12.36 23.99 3.43
CA ILE A 21 11.93 23.32 2.20
C ILE A 21 10.62 23.93 1.69
N LEU A 22 9.63 24.09 2.58
CA LEU A 22 8.30 24.59 2.23
C LEU A 22 8.31 26.07 1.80
N ASP A 23 9.18 26.89 2.39
CA ASP A 23 9.42 28.28 1.99
C ASP A 23 9.92 28.33 0.53
N GLY A 24 10.73 27.35 0.10
CA GLY A 24 11.17 27.22 -1.30
C GLY A 24 10.03 26.94 -2.28
N TYR A 25 8.95 26.32 -1.83
CA TYR A 25 7.72 26.10 -2.61
C TYR A 25 6.69 27.23 -2.41
N GLY A 26 6.95 28.20 -1.53
CA GLY A 26 6.03 29.30 -1.23
C GLY A 26 4.76 28.85 -0.47
N ILE A 27 4.82 27.72 0.24
CA ILE A 27 3.68 27.18 1.00
C ILE A 27 3.98 27.15 2.50
N SER A 28 2.96 27.42 3.31
CA SER A 28 3.08 27.30 4.77
C SER A 28 2.98 25.84 5.24
N PRO A 29 3.55 25.49 6.41
CA PRO A 29 3.39 24.16 7.02
C PRO A 29 1.93 23.72 7.16
N SER A 30 1.03 24.64 7.55
CA SER A 30 -0.40 24.34 7.68
C SER A 30 -1.05 24.01 6.34
N GLN A 31 -0.63 24.67 5.25
CA GLN A 31 -1.10 24.35 3.90
C GLN A 31 -0.61 22.98 3.45
N ALA A 32 0.65 22.64 3.72
CA ALA A 32 1.20 21.32 3.40
C ALA A 32 0.44 20.19 4.11
N VAL A 33 0.14 20.37 5.41
CA VAL A 33 -0.68 19.41 6.16
C VAL A 33 -2.10 19.30 5.59
N LYS A 34 -2.71 20.42 5.18
CA LYS A 34 -4.02 20.38 4.51
C LYS A 34 -3.97 19.61 3.19
N MET A 35 -2.92 19.82 2.37
CA MET A 35 -2.73 19.09 1.13
C MET A 35 -2.57 17.58 1.37
N LEU A 36 -1.84 17.19 2.42
CA LEU A 36 -1.72 15.80 2.84
C LEU A 36 -3.09 15.16 3.09
N PHE A 37 -3.98 15.84 3.83
CA PHE A 37 -5.33 15.32 4.10
C PHE A 37 -6.20 15.29 2.85
N LEU A 38 -6.07 16.28 1.95
CA LEU A 38 -6.79 16.28 0.67
C LEU A 38 -6.41 15.06 -0.17
N GLU A 39 -5.13 14.74 -0.26
CA GLU A 39 -4.63 13.59 -0.99
C GLU A 39 -5.07 12.26 -0.36
N LEU A 40 -5.05 12.17 0.97
CA LEU A 40 -5.55 11.01 1.71
C LEU A 40 -7.03 10.74 1.41
N VAL A 41 -7.85 11.80 1.36
CA VAL A 41 -9.29 11.67 1.04
C VAL A 41 -9.51 11.34 -0.43
N ALA A 42 -8.74 11.94 -1.35
CA ALA A 42 -8.86 11.74 -2.78
C ALA A 42 -8.47 10.32 -3.21
N THR A 43 -7.35 9.80 -2.69
CA THR A 43 -6.79 8.51 -3.11
C THR A 43 -7.22 7.34 -2.23
N ARG A 44 -7.77 7.62 -1.03
CA ARG A 44 -7.99 6.65 0.05
C ARG A 44 -6.74 5.84 0.41
N LYS A 45 -5.57 6.39 0.14
CA LYS A 45 -4.26 5.80 0.42
C LYS A 45 -3.40 6.84 1.14
N PHE A 46 -2.47 6.37 1.95
CA PHE A 46 -1.55 7.26 2.62
C PHE A 46 -0.48 7.73 1.61
N PRO A 47 -0.33 9.03 1.35
CA PRO A 47 0.49 9.54 0.24
C PRO A 47 1.97 9.71 0.58
N LEU A 48 2.40 9.25 1.75
CA LEU A 48 3.82 9.08 2.04
C LEU A 48 4.22 7.67 1.62
N ASN A 49 5.38 7.54 0.99
CA ASN A 49 6.01 6.25 0.80
C ASN A 49 6.41 5.70 2.17
N LEU A 50 5.51 4.96 2.82
CA LEU A 50 5.78 4.19 4.05
C LEU A 50 6.59 2.92 3.72
N SER A 51 7.43 2.99 2.68
CA SER A 51 8.34 1.93 2.27
C SER A 51 9.47 1.80 3.28
N TYR A 52 9.09 1.32 4.46
CA TYR A 52 9.94 0.39 5.16
C TYR A 52 9.75 -1.03 4.58
N GLN A 53 8.56 -1.43 4.06
CA GLN A 53 8.35 -2.82 3.54
C GLN A 53 7.23 -3.07 2.47
N ALA A 54 6.48 -2.11 1.91
CA ALA A 54 5.14 -2.46 1.38
C ALA A 54 4.85 -2.38 -0.14
N ASP A 55 5.55 -1.60 -0.97
CA ASP A 55 4.97 -1.24 -2.29
C ASP A 55 5.50 -2.00 -3.52
N SER A 56 6.39 -2.99 -3.38
CA SER A 56 6.82 -3.80 -4.54
C SER A 56 7.25 -5.23 -4.25
N MET A 57 7.19 -5.69 -2.99
CA MET A 57 7.49 -7.08 -2.67
C MET A 57 6.18 -7.83 -2.42
N PRO A 58 5.87 -8.87 -3.21
CA PRO A 58 4.85 -9.84 -2.83
C PRO A 58 5.16 -10.35 -1.40
N ASN A 59 4.13 -10.69 -0.63
CA ASN A 59 4.35 -11.25 0.70
C ASN A 59 5.23 -12.53 0.61
N LEU A 60 5.89 -12.93 1.70
CA LEU A 60 6.83 -14.05 1.70
C LEU A 60 6.24 -15.35 1.11
N LYS A 61 4.94 -15.59 1.32
CA LYS A 61 4.22 -16.76 0.76
C LYS A 61 4.10 -16.65 -0.76
N THR A 62 3.80 -15.47 -1.29
CA THR A 62 3.75 -15.24 -2.75
C THR A 62 5.12 -15.34 -3.40
N ILE A 63 6.18 -14.83 -2.76
CA ILE A 63 7.57 -14.99 -3.27
C ILE A 63 7.97 -16.47 -3.29
N ALA A 64 7.61 -17.22 -2.25
CA ALA A 64 7.89 -18.66 -2.19
C ALA A 64 7.16 -19.43 -3.30
N ALA A 65 5.87 -19.14 -3.52
CA ALA A 65 5.09 -19.75 -4.59
C ALA A 65 5.62 -19.41 -5.99
N MET A 66 6.08 -18.18 -6.23
CA MET A 66 6.73 -17.79 -7.49
C MET A 66 8.04 -18.58 -7.71
N ARG A 67 8.87 -18.72 -6.68
CA ARG A 67 10.11 -19.51 -6.75
C ARG A 67 9.86 -21.00 -6.96
N GLU A 68 8.80 -21.54 -6.35
CA GLU A 68 8.41 -22.94 -6.54
C GLU A 68 8.03 -23.20 -8.00
N LEU A 69 7.28 -22.28 -8.61
CA LEU A 69 6.90 -22.35 -10.01
C LEU A 69 8.13 -22.21 -10.95
N ASP A 70 9.03 -21.26 -10.68
CA ASP A 70 10.27 -21.08 -11.45
C ASP A 70 11.20 -22.31 -11.39
N ASN A 71 11.18 -23.05 -10.28
CA ASN A 71 11.93 -24.30 -10.11
C ASN A 71 11.21 -25.53 -10.70
N GLY A 72 10.08 -25.35 -11.39
CA GLY A 72 9.34 -26.43 -12.04
C GLY A 72 8.41 -27.21 -11.12
N GLY A 73 8.06 -26.70 -9.94
CA GLY A 73 7.13 -27.32 -8.99
C GLY A 73 5.65 -27.16 -9.33
N GLY A 74 5.32 -26.53 -10.47
CA GLY A 74 3.93 -26.35 -10.90
C GLY A 74 3.34 -27.58 -11.59
N THR A 75 2.04 -27.79 -11.42
CA THR A 75 1.28 -28.76 -12.22
C THR A 75 0.86 -28.12 -13.54
N LEU A 76 1.15 -28.80 -14.66
CA LEU A 76 0.65 -28.39 -15.97
C LEU A 76 -0.70 -29.06 -16.22
N TYR A 77 -1.68 -28.26 -16.59
CA TYR A 77 -2.99 -28.72 -17.01
C TYR A 77 -3.12 -28.57 -18.52
N ALA A 78 -3.55 -29.63 -19.20
CA ALA A 78 -3.67 -29.62 -20.66
C ALA A 78 -4.89 -28.79 -21.12
N ASN A 79 -5.91 -28.65 -20.29
CA ASN A 79 -7.10 -27.87 -20.59
C ASN A 79 -7.80 -27.36 -19.31
N LEU A 80 -8.64 -26.35 -19.49
CA LEU A 80 -9.39 -25.71 -18.39
C LEU A 80 -10.28 -26.70 -17.61
N ASN A 81 -10.82 -27.72 -18.26
CA ASN A 81 -11.68 -28.71 -17.61
C ASN A 81 -10.90 -29.61 -16.64
N GLU A 82 -9.67 -29.98 -16.98
CA GLU A 82 -8.78 -30.76 -16.11
C GLU A 82 -8.40 -29.99 -14.84
N PHE A 83 -8.09 -28.70 -14.99
CA PHE A 83 -7.83 -27.80 -13.86
C PHE A 83 -9.08 -27.66 -12.96
N LEU A 84 -10.25 -27.47 -13.56
CA LEU A 84 -11.49 -27.33 -12.79
C LEU A 84 -11.83 -28.64 -12.07
N VAL A 85 -11.69 -29.81 -12.68
CA VAL A 85 -12.02 -31.10 -12.01
C VAL A 85 -11.14 -31.35 -10.77
N GLU A 86 -9.86 -30.95 -10.78
CA GLU A 86 -8.99 -31.12 -9.61
C GLU A 86 -9.31 -30.12 -8.49
N HIS A 87 -9.66 -28.87 -8.82
CA HIS A 87 -9.83 -27.78 -7.85
C HIS A 87 -11.29 -27.48 -7.45
N ASP A 88 -12.28 -27.95 -8.23
CA ASP A 88 -13.73 -27.72 -8.01
C ASP A 88 -14.38 -28.84 -7.18
N ASN A 89 -13.66 -29.92 -6.88
CA ASN A 89 -14.08 -30.93 -5.91
C ASN A 89 -14.12 -30.44 -4.44
N ALA A 90 -13.72 -29.19 -4.17
CA ALA A 90 -13.85 -28.56 -2.85
C ALA A 90 -15.21 -27.86 -2.63
N THR A 91 -16.09 -27.82 -3.63
CA THR A 91 -17.37 -27.07 -3.55
C THR A 91 -18.62 -27.94 -3.44
N ASN A 92 -18.50 -29.27 -3.29
CA ASN A 92 -19.63 -30.18 -3.10
C ASN A 92 -19.39 -31.26 -2.03
N GLN A 93 -19.13 -30.85 -0.79
CA GLN A 93 -19.45 -31.65 0.40
C GLN A 93 -19.56 -30.72 1.61
N ASP A 94 -20.75 -30.17 1.86
CA ASP A 94 -21.50 -30.39 3.10
C ASP A 94 -22.85 -29.67 3.02
N LYS A 95 -23.90 -30.42 3.29
CA LYS A 95 -25.28 -30.00 3.47
C LYS A 95 -25.62 -30.22 4.93
#